data_AF-A0A7L3BA80-F1
#
_entry.id   AF-A0A7L3BA80-F1
#
_cell.length_a   1.000
_cell.length_b   1.000
_cell.length_c   1.000
_cell.angle_alpha   90.00
_cell.angle_beta   90.00
_cell.angle_gamma   90.00
#
_symmetry.space_group_name_H-M   'P 1'
#
loop_
_entity.id
_entity.type
_entity.pdbx_description
1 polymer ?
#
loop_
_entity_poly.entity_id
_entity_poly.type
_entity_poly.pdbx_seq_one_letter_code
_entity_poly.pdbx_strand_id
1 'polypeptide(L)'
;QGKLTARERILLLLDPDSFDEYDMFVEHRCSDFGMDSNKNKYPGDSVVTGRGRINGRLAYVFSQDFTVFGGSLSGAHAQKICKVMDQAAMVGAPVIGLNDSGGARIQEGVESLAGYADIFLRNVLCSGVVPQISLIMGPCAGGAVYSPALTDFTFMVKDTSYLFITGPDVVKSVTNEDVTQEQLGGAKTHTAVSGVAHRAFENDIDALLNLREFFNYLPLSNRDPAPVRECHDPRDRLVPELDTVVPIESTKAYDMLDIIHSIADEREFFEIMPSYARNIVIGFARMNGRTVGIVGNQPKVASGCLDINSSVKGARFVRFCDAFNIPLITFVDVPGFLPG
;
A
#
# COMPACT_ATOMS: atom_id res chain seq x y z
N GLN A 1 11.64 -18.96 4.22
CA GLN A 1 12.08 -17.92 3.27
C GLN A 1 12.18 -16.53 3.95
N GLY A 2 12.45 -16.44 5.26
CA GLY A 2 12.48 -15.15 5.97
C GLY A 2 11.13 -14.43 6.10
N LYS A 3 10.02 -15.11 5.77
CA LYS A 3 8.65 -14.58 5.79
C LYS A 3 7.91 -15.07 7.03
N LEU A 4 7.05 -14.22 7.59
CA LEU A 4 6.08 -14.60 8.61
C LEU A 4 4.89 -15.35 7.97
N THR A 5 4.18 -16.14 8.76
CA THR A 5 2.90 -16.76 8.36
C THR A 5 1.78 -15.72 8.32
N ALA A 6 0.66 -16.07 7.66
CA ALA A 6 -0.50 -15.17 7.55
C ALA A 6 -1.03 -14.71 8.92
N ARG A 7 -1.08 -15.61 9.91
CA ARG A 7 -1.56 -15.32 11.26
C ARG A 7 -0.56 -14.48 12.05
N GLU A 8 0.74 -14.79 11.97
CA GLU A 8 1.78 -13.98 12.61
C GLU A 8 1.77 -12.54 12.10
N ARG A 9 1.57 -12.33 10.80
CA ARG A 9 1.44 -10.98 10.21
C ARG A 9 0.24 -10.21 10.76
N ILE A 10 -0.92 -10.86 10.87
CA ILE A 10 -2.12 -10.24 11.46
C ILE A 10 -1.90 -9.89 12.93
N LEU A 11 -1.34 -10.81 13.73
CA LEU A 11 -1.11 -10.61 15.16
C LEU A 11 -0.07 -9.52 15.43
N LEU A 12 0.90 -9.32 14.54
CA LEU A 12 1.85 -8.22 14.64
C LEU A 12 1.26 -6.87 14.19
N LEU A 13 0.38 -6.90 13.19
CA LEU A 13 -0.28 -5.70 12.67
C LEU A 13 -1.31 -5.13 13.65
N LEU A 14 -2.14 -5.99 14.23
CA LEU A 14 -3.25 -5.59 15.08
C LEU A 14 -2.83 -5.46 16.54
N ASP A 15 -3.59 -4.69 17.31
CA ASP A 15 -3.41 -4.57 18.74
C ASP A 15 -3.62 -5.94 19.43
N PRO A 16 -2.87 -6.24 20.50
CA PRO A 16 -3.03 -7.49 21.24
C PRO A 16 -4.49 -7.73 21.64
N ASP A 17 -4.93 -9.00 21.53
CA ASP A 17 -6.27 -9.47 21.88
C ASP A 17 -7.44 -8.75 21.17
N SER A 18 -7.18 -8.11 20.02
CA SER A 18 -8.21 -7.38 19.27
C SER A 18 -8.72 -8.10 18.01
N PHE A 19 -8.07 -9.19 17.59
CA PHE A 19 -8.41 -9.87 16.34
C PHE A 19 -9.63 -10.79 16.48
N ASP A 20 -10.71 -10.42 15.78
CA ASP A 20 -11.89 -11.25 15.57
C ASP A 20 -11.78 -11.93 14.20
N GLU A 21 -11.43 -13.22 14.18
CA GLU A 21 -11.33 -13.99 12.93
C GLU A 21 -12.72 -14.42 12.41
N TYR A 22 -12.89 -14.33 11.10
CA TYR A 22 -14.09 -14.78 10.39
C TYR A 22 -13.81 -16.02 9.53
N ASP A 23 -14.83 -16.84 9.35
CA ASP A 23 -14.85 -17.91 8.34
C ASP A 23 -13.65 -18.88 8.46
N MET A 24 -13.22 -19.14 9.70
CA MET A 24 -12.07 -20.01 10.03
C MET A 24 -12.24 -21.44 9.51
N PHE A 25 -13.47 -21.92 9.39
CA PHE A 25 -13.79 -23.29 8.96
C PHE A 25 -14.37 -23.38 7.54
N VAL A 26 -14.35 -22.30 6.77
CA VAL A 26 -14.82 -22.33 5.38
C VAL A 26 -13.86 -23.15 4.53
N GLU A 27 -14.41 -24.00 3.67
CA GLU A 27 -13.64 -24.82 2.72
C GLU A 27 -14.07 -24.52 1.27
N HIS A 28 -13.18 -24.73 0.31
CA HIS A 28 -13.53 -24.61 -1.10
C HIS A 28 -14.54 -25.70 -1.53
N ARG A 29 -15.30 -25.43 -2.60
CA ARG A 29 -16.36 -26.33 -3.09
C ARG A 29 -16.01 -27.06 -4.40
N CYS A 30 -14.81 -26.85 -4.93
CA CYS A 30 -14.34 -27.52 -6.13
C CYS A 30 -14.25 -29.05 -5.96
N SER A 31 -14.77 -29.78 -6.96
CA SER A 31 -14.69 -31.23 -7.10
C SER A 31 -13.76 -31.69 -8.22
N ASP A 32 -13.36 -30.79 -9.12
CA ASP A 32 -12.51 -31.11 -10.26
C ASP A 32 -11.07 -31.42 -9.81
N PHE A 33 -10.32 -32.14 -10.65
CA PHE A 33 -8.91 -32.47 -10.42
C PHE A 33 -8.62 -33.15 -9.06
N GLY A 34 -9.61 -33.85 -8.48
CA GLY A 34 -9.49 -34.52 -7.18
C GLY A 34 -9.50 -33.57 -5.98
N MET A 35 -9.99 -32.34 -6.15
CA MET A 35 -10.12 -31.33 -5.10
C MET A 35 -11.20 -31.69 -4.06
N ASP A 36 -12.13 -32.59 -4.37
CA ASP A 36 -13.14 -33.10 -3.42
C ASP A 36 -12.55 -33.96 -2.29
N SER A 37 -11.37 -34.53 -2.50
CA SER A 37 -10.70 -35.40 -1.54
C SER A 37 -10.41 -34.68 -0.22
N ASN A 38 -10.68 -35.33 0.92
CA ASN A 38 -10.43 -34.76 2.25
C ASN A 38 -8.99 -34.24 2.46
N LYS A 39 -7.99 -34.81 1.76
CA LYS A 39 -6.59 -34.35 1.84
C LYS A 39 -6.35 -32.97 1.21
N ASN A 40 -7.30 -32.51 0.39
CA ASN A 40 -7.27 -31.23 -0.31
C ASN A 40 -8.23 -30.21 0.32
N LYS A 41 -8.92 -30.57 1.41
CA LYS A 41 -9.79 -29.67 2.18
C LYS A 41 -9.01 -29.06 3.34
N TYR A 42 -8.77 -27.75 3.24
CA TYR A 42 -8.12 -26.97 4.29
C TYR A 42 -9.12 -25.99 4.88
N PRO A 43 -9.41 -26.07 6.19
CA PRO A 43 -10.26 -25.09 6.87
C PRO A 43 -9.70 -23.68 6.74
N GLY A 44 -10.57 -22.74 6.37
CA GLY A 44 -10.23 -21.35 6.10
C GLY A 44 -9.85 -21.09 4.64
N ASP A 45 -9.69 -22.15 3.83
CA ASP A 45 -9.04 -22.14 2.52
C ASP A 45 -7.63 -21.50 2.61
N SER A 46 -7.24 -20.66 1.65
CA SER A 46 -5.90 -20.06 1.60
C SER A 46 -5.84 -18.60 2.07
N VAL A 47 -6.78 -18.16 2.93
CA VAL A 47 -6.81 -16.79 3.46
C VAL A 47 -7.40 -16.72 4.86
N VAL A 48 -6.73 -15.96 5.73
CA VAL A 48 -7.24 -15.57 7.06
C VAL A 48 -7.89 -14.20 6.93
N THR A 49 -9.12 -14.05 7.42
CA THR A 49 -9.88 -12.80 7.31
C THR A 49 -10.49 -12.42 8.65
N GLY A 50 -10.68 -11.12 8.87
CA GLY A 50 -11.35 -10.66 10.08
C GLY A 50 -11.22 -9.16 10.27
N ARG A 51 -11.38 -8.73 11.51
CA ARG A 51 -11.18 -7.34 11.94
C ARG A 51 -10.36 -7.30 13.22
N GLY A 52 -9.80 -6.14 13.51
CA GLY A 52 -9.30 -5.83 14.84
C GLY A 52 -9.00 -4.35 14.98
N ARG A 53 -8.04 -4.01 15.83
CA ARG A 53 -7.69 -2.60 16.08
C ARG A 53 -6.24 -2.33 15.74
N ILE A 54 -5.96 -1.12 15.26
CA ILE A 54 -4.61 -0.56 15.14
C ILE A 54 -4.62 0.74 15.92
N ASN A 55 -3.86 0.80 17.01
CA ASN A 55 -3.84 1.93 17.94
C ASN A 55 -5.26 2.31 18.42
N GLY A 56 -6.04 1.30 18.80
CA GLY A 56 -7.41 1.42 19.30
C GLY A 56 -8.48 1.62 18.22
N ARG A 57 -8.09 1.85 16.96
CA ARG A 57 -9.00 2.20 15.85
C ARG A 57 -9.30 0.98 14.97
N LEU A 58 -10.55 0.83 14.54
CA LEU A 58 -11.01 -0.33 13.80
C LEU A 58 -10.33 -0.45 12.43
N ALA A 59 -9.91 -1.67 12.08
CA ALA A 59 -9.44 -2.03 10.74
C ALA A 59 -9.91 -3.43 10.36
N TYR A 60 -10.24 -3.63 9.07
CA TYR A 60 -10.50 -4.94 8.50
C TYR A 60 -9.24 -5.44 7.79
N VAL A 61 -9.00 -6.74 7.88
CA VAL A 61 -7.78 -7.35 7.35
C VAL A 61 -8.09 -8.67 6.66
N PHE A 62 -7.35 -8.93 5.58
CA PHE A 62 -7.17 -10.27 5.07
C PHE A 62 -5.68 -10.55 4.88
N SER A 63 -5.25 -11.77 5.20
CA SER A 63 -3.88 -12.22 4.99
C SER A 63 -3.88 -13.56 4.27
N GLN A 64 -3.26 -13.60 3.11
CA GLN A 64 -3.17 -14.80 2.30
C GLN A 64 -2.14 -15.77 2.90
N ASP A 65 -2.50 -17.04 2.98
CA ASP A 65 -1.63 -18.09 3.49
C ASP A 65 -1.01 -18.88 2.34
N PHE A 66 0.26 -18.55 2.05
CA PHE A 66 1.01 -19.20 0.98
C PHE A 66 1.20 -20.70 1.20
N THR A 67 1.12 -21.19 2.44
CA THR A 67 1.32 -22.61 2.75
C THR A 67 0.14 -23.47 2.27
N VAL A 68 -1.04 -22.88 2.08
CA VAL A 68 -2.24 -23.55 1.60
C VAL A 68 -2.42 -23.27 0.11
N PHE A 69 -2.15 -24.28 -0.73
CA PHE A 69 -2.22 -24.17 -2.20
C PHE A 69 -1.48 -22.95 -2.79
N GLY A 70 -0.33 -22.57 -2.22
CA GLY A 70 0.43 -21.41 -2.69
C GLY A 70 -0.31 -20.08 -2.49
N GLY A 71 -1.27 -20.00 -1.56
CA GLY A 71 -2.09 -18.80 -1.38
C GLY A 71 -3.09 -18.58 -2.52
N SER A 72 -3.30 -19.58 -3.38
CA SER A 72 -4.08 -19.42 -4.62
C SER A 72 -5.55 -19.07 -4.35
N LEU A 73 -6.10 -18.16 -5.14
CA LEU A 73 -7.45 -17.65 -4.97
C LEU A 73 -8.50 -18.63 -5.51
N SER A 74 -9.35 -19.15 -4.63
CA SER A 74 -10.55 -19.92 -4.92
C SER A 74 -11.82 -19.06 -4.84
N GLY A 75 -12.97 -19.61 -5.22
CA GLY A 75 -14.27 -18.95 -4.95
C GLY A 75 -14.51 -18.71 -3.45
N ALA A 76 -14.14 -19.67 -2.60
CA ALA A 76 -14.29 -19.53 -1.14
C ALA A 76 -13.33 -18.47 -0.56
N HIS A 77 -12.08 -18.46 -1.02
CA HIS A 77 -11.10 -17.42 -0.68
C HIS A 77 -11.64 -16.02 -1.03
N ALA A 78 -12.15 -15.86 -2.25
CA ALA A 78 -12.68 -14.59 -2.72
C ALA A 78 -13.88 -14.14 -1.90
N GLN A 79 -14.81 -15.04 -1.57
CA GLN A 79 -15.97 -14.74 -0.74
C GLN A 79 -15.58 -14.26 0.67
N LYS A 80 -14.54 -14.86 1.27
CA LYS A 80 -14.02 -14.41 2.57
C LYS A 80 -13.47 -12.98 2.50
N ILE A 81 -12.70 -12.65 1.45
CA ILE A 81 -12.19 -11.28 1.24
C ILE A 81 -13.34 -10.31 0.98
N CYS A 82 -14.29 -10.69 0.12
CA CYS A 82 -15.46 -9.88 -0.19
C CYS A 82 -16.27 -9.54 1.06
N LYS A 83 -16.47 -10.51 1.97
CA LYS A 83 -17.18 -10.28 3.24
C LYS A 83 -16.52 -9.20 4.09
N VAL A 84 -15.19 -9.24 4.26
CA VAL A 84 -14.51 -8.21 5.06
C VAL A 84 -14.52 -6.85 4.38
N MET A 85 -14.42 -6.79 3.05
CA MET A 85 -14.55 -5.53 2.30
C MET A 85 -15.96 -4.93 2.43
N ASP A 86 -16.99 -5.75 2.28
CA ASP A 86 -18.40 -5.32 2.41
C ASP A 86 -18.69 -4.80 3.83
N GLN A 87 -18.17 -5.48 4.86
CA GLN A 87 -18.33 -5.03 6.24
C GLN A 87 -17.55 -3.76 6.54
N ALA A 88 -16.32 -3.62 6.03
CA ALA A 88 -15.50 -2.42 6.20
C ALA A 88 -16.17 -1.19 5.58
N ALA A 89 -16.70 -1.33 4.36
CA ALA A 89 -17.46 -0.26 3.70
C ALA A 89 -18.73 0.10 4.48
N MET A 90 -19.44 -0.90 5.04
CA MET A 90 -20.66 -0.69 5.81
C MET A 90 -20.44 0.13 7.07
N VAL A 91 -19.33 -0.10 7.78
CA VAL A 91 -19.03 0.61 9.04
C VAL A 91 -18.09 1.80 8.88
N GLY A 92 -17.56 2.04 7.68
CA GLY A 92 -16.60 3.11 7.42
C GLY A 92 -15.24 2.84 8.09
N ALA A 93 -14.62 1.70 7.81
CA ALA A 93 -13.29 1.35 8.33
C ALA A 93 -12.33 0.95 7.22
N PRO A 94 -11.01 1.19 7.38
CA PRO A 94 -10.01 0.80 6.39
C PRO A 94 -9.94 -0.73 6.17
N VAL A 95 -9.53 -1.12 4.96
CA VAL A 95 -9.24 -2.52 4.60
C VAL A 95 -7.76 -2.66 4.28
N ILE A 96 -7.12 -3.64 4.91
CA ILE A 96 -5.70 -3.97 4.73
C ILE A 96 -5.58 -5.38 4.12
N GLY A 97 -4.98 -5.47 2.94
CA GLY A 97 -4.64 -6.73 2.29
C GLY A 97 -3.17 -7.09 2.48
N LEU A 98 -2.89 -8.22 3.11
CA LEU A 98 -1.55 -8.79 3.25
C LEU A 98 -1.39 -9.92 2.22
N ASN A 99 -0.75 -9.59 1.11
CA ASN A 99 -0.78 -10.39 -0.12
C ASN A 99 0.47 -11.29 -0.22
N ASP A 100 0.23 -12.58 -0.42
CA ASP A 100 1.24 -13.64 -0.56
C ASP A 100 0.60 -14.82 -1.29
N SER A 101 0.42 -14.67 -2.60
CA SER A 101 -0.37 -15.57 -3.45
C SER A 101 0.29 -15.82 -4.81
N GLY A 102 0.35 -17.10 -5.18
CA GLY A 102 0.77 -17.55 -6.51
C GLY A 102 -0.24 -17.22 -7.62
N GLY A 103 -1.40 -16.63 -7.32
CA GLY A 103 -2.39 -16.21 -8.29
C GLY A 103 -3.68 -17.03 -8.27
N ALA A 104 -4.29 -17.23 -9.44
CA ALA A 104 -5.55 -17.97 -9.57
C ALA A 104 -5.40 -19.46 -9.22
N ARG A 105 -6.39 -20.05 -8.56
CA ARG A 105 -6.47 -21.50 -8.39
C ARG A 105 -6.95 -22.14 -9.69
N ILE A 106 -5.99 -22.61 -10.50
CA ILE A 106 -6.25 -23.18 -11.84
C ILE A 106 -7.30 -24.29 -11.81
N GLN A 107 -7.32 -25.10 -10.75
CA GLN A 107 -8.25 -26.21 -10.57
C GLN A 107 -9.71 -25.77 -10.49
N GLU A 108 -9.99 -24.50 -10.16
CA GLU A 108 -11.36 -23.96 -10.12
C GLU A 108 -11.72 -23.17 -11.39
N GLY A 109 -10.79 -23.02 -12.33
CA GLY A 109 -11.01 -22.39 -13.63
C GLY A 109 -11.68 -21.01 -13.52
N VAL A 110 -12.84 -20.88 -14.16
CA VAL A 110 -13.59 -19.61 -14.24
C VAL A 110 -14.11 -19.11 -12.89
N GLU A 111 -14.31 -19.99 -11.91
CA GLU A 111 -14.74 -19.59 -10.56
C GLU A 111 -13.67 -18.74 -9.86
N SER A 112 -12.39 -19.07 -10.06
CA SER A 112 -11.27 -18.27 -9.56
C SER A 112 -11.23 -16.88 -10.20
N LEU A 113 -11.51 -16.79 -11.50
CA LEU A 113 -11.58 -15.52 -12.22
C LEU A 113 -12.79 -14.66 -11.80
N ALA A 114 -13.94 -15.30 -11.58
CA ALA A 114 -15.11 -14.63 -11.03
C ALA A 114 -14.82 -14.07 -9.62
N GLY A 115 -14.14 -14.84 -8.77
CA GLY A 115 -13.69 -14.40 -7.46
C GLY A 115 -12.78 -13.16 -7.52
N TYR A 116 -11.87 -13.10 -8.49
CA TYR A 116 -11.09 -11.88 -8.74
C TYR A 116 -11.96 -10.68 -9.11
N ALA A 117 -12.90 -10.87 -10.06
CA ALA A 117 -13.80 -9.80 -10.48
C ALA A 117 -14.65 -9.25 -9.32
N ASP A 118 -15.12 -10.12 -8.43
CA ASP A 118 -15.88 -9.72 -7.24
C ASP A 118 -15.07 -8.86 -6.26
N ILE A 119 -13.78 -9.17 -6.08
CA ILE A 119 -12.86 -8.34 -5.27
C ILE A 119 -12.60 -7.01 -5.97
N PHE A 120 -12.31 -7.02 -7.27
CA PHE A 120 -12.00 -5.80 -8.02
C PHE A 120 -13.17 -4.82 -8.02
N LEU A 121 -14.40 -5.32 -8.19
CA LEU A 121 -15.60 -4.51 -8.09
C LEU A 121 -15.68 -3.80 -6.73
N ARG A 122 -15.39 -4.52 -5.64
CA ARG A 122 -15.36 -3.93 -4.29
C ARG A 122 -14.22 -2.94 -4.11
N ASN A 123 -13.05 -3.16 -4.71
CA ASN A 123 -11.98 -2.17 -4.66
C ASN A 123 -12.44 -0.84 -5.28
N VAL A 124 -13.11 -0.92 -6.43
CA VAL A 124 -13.66 0.26 -7.12
C VAL A 124 -14.76 0.93 -6.29
N LEU A 125 -15.69 0.16 -5.74
CA LEU A 125 -16.79 0.69 -4.92
C LEU A 125 -16.30 1.33 -3.61
N CYS A 126 -15.21 0.80 -3.02
CA CYS A 126 -14.60 1.35 -1.81
C CYS A 126 -13.63 2.51 -2.08
N SER A 127 -13.28 2.80 -3.34
CA SER A 127 -12.29 3.83 -3.68
C SER A 127 -12.78 5.23 -3.27
N GLY A 128 -12.00 5.91 -2.43
CA GLY A 128 -12.39 7.20 -1.85
C GLY A 128 -13.53 7.13 -0.83
N VAL A 129 -13.89 5.93 -0.35
CA VAL A 129 -14.91 5.71 0.70
C VAL A 129 -14.26 5.27 2.00
N VAL A 130 -13.45 4.21 1.94
CA VAL A 130 -12.59 3.75 3.04
C VAL A 130 -11.17 3.58 2.52
N PRO A 131 -10.13 3.88 3.31
CA PRO A 131 -8.76 3.66 2.88
C PRO A 131 -8.50 2.18 2.61
N GLN A 132 -7.90 1.89 1.46
CA GLN A 132 -7.52 0.55 1.04
C GLN A 132 -6.00 0.47 0.92
N ILE A 133 -5.39 -0.45 1.66
CA ILE A 133 -3.94 -0.59 1.72
C ILE A 133 -3.56 -2.03 1.36
N SER A 134 -2.64 -2.19 0.41
CA SER A 134 -2.06 -3.48 0.04
C SER A 134 -0.61 -3.53 0.48
N LEU A 135 -0.25 -4.56 1.25
CA LEU A 135 1.12 -4.90 1.56
C LEU A 135 1.46 -6.21 0.85
N ILE A 136 2.43 -6.16 -0.07
CA ILE A 136 2.90 -7.33 -0.83
C ILE A 136 4.06 -7.93 -0.06
N MET A 137 3.84 -9.13 0.49
CA MET A 137 4.76 -9.82 1.40
C MET A 137 5.18 -11.19 0.83
N GLY A 138 5.06 -11.36 -0.48
CA GLY A 138 5.27 -12.61 -1.18
C GLY A 138 5.04 -12.48 -2.68
N PRO A 139 4.86 -13.60 -3.39
CA PRO A 139 4.43 -13.59 -4.78
C PRO A 139 3.08 -12.88 -4.93
N CYS A 140 2.93 -12.13 -6.01
CA CYS A 140 1.67 -11.58 -6.46
C CYS A 140 1.68 -11.56 -8.00
N ALA A 141 1.09 -12.59 -8.62
CA ALA A 141 1.21 -12.82 -10.06
C ALA A 141 -0.15 -12.91 -10.76
N GLY A 142 -0.20 -12.50 -12.03
CA GLY A 142 -1.39 -12.63 -12.87
C GLY A 142 -2.53 -11.77 -12.36
N GLY A 143 -3.72 -12.37 -12.18
CA GLY A 143 -4.90 -11.66 -11.69
C GLY A 143 -4.72 -11.00 -10.32
N ALA A 144 -3.86 -11.55 -9.46
CA ALA A 144 -3.64 -11.06 -8.10
C ALA A 144 -3.17 -9.59 -8.06
N VAL A 145 -2.49 -9.11 -9.11
CA VAL A 145 -1.89 -7.77 -9.12
C VAL A 145 -2.91 -6.64 -9.28
N TYR A 146 -4.09 -6.93 -9.83
CA TYR A 146 -5.07 -5.89 -10.14
C TYR A 146 -5.76 -5.33 -8.90
N SER A 147 -5.99 -6.14 -7.86
CA SER A 147 -6.56 -5.63 -6.60
C SER A 147 -5.62 -4.60 -5.95
N PRO A 148 -4.33 -4.92 -5.68
CA PRO A 148 -3.38 -3.92 -5.21
C PRO A 148 -3.26 -2.68 -6.09
N ALA A 149 -3.32 -2.84 -7.42
CA ALA A 149 -3.30 -1.70 -8.34
C ALA A 149 -4.51 -0.74 -8.18
N LEU A 150 -5.64 -1.24 -7.68
CA LEU A 150 -6.85 -0.48 -7.41
C LEU A 150 -6.91 0.10 -5.99
N THR A 151 -6.09 -0.41 -5.06
CA THR A 151 -6.00 0.13 -3.69
C THR A 151 -5.22 1.45 -3.61
N ASP A 152 -5.42 2.23 -2.56
CA ASP A 152 -4.84 3.57 -2.42
C ASP A 152 -3.32 3.52 -2.28
N PHE A 153 -2.81 2.62 -1.44
CA PHE A 153 -1.37 2.44 -1.23
C PHE A 153 -0.95 0.98 -1.36
N THR A 154 0.11 0.76 -2.11
CA THR A 154 0.79 -0.52 -2.28
C THR A 154 2.19 -0.43 -1.71
N PHE A 155 2.48 -1.19 -0.68
CA PHE A 155 3.78 -1.35 -0.08
C PHE A 155 4.35 -2.73 -0.38
N MET A 156 5.67 -2.88 -0.36
CA MET A 156 6.33 -4.14 -0.67
C MET A 156 7.40 -4.48 0.39
N VAL A 157 7.71 -5.77 0.54
CA VAL A 157 8.85 -6.24 1.33
C VAL A 157 10.01 -6.57 0.38
N LYS A 158 11.20 -6.03 0.65
CA LYS A 158 12.40 -6.27 -0.17
C LYS A 158 12.75 -7.76 -0.19
N ASP A 159 13.30 -8.19 -1.34
CA ASP A 159 13.87 -9.52 -1.61
C ASP A 159 12.94 -10.75 -1.45
N THR A 160 11.75 -10.56 -0.88
CA THR A 160 10.79 -11.64 -0.55
C THR A 160 9.44 -11.45 -1.23
N SER A 161 9.22 -10.31 -1.88
CA SER A 161 7.98 -9.99 -2.59
C SER A 161 8.21 -9.53 -4.02
N TYR A 162 7.27 -9.84 -4.90
CA TYR A 162 7.29 -9.40 -6.30
C TYR A 162 5.89 -9.31 -6.88
N LEU A 163 5.72 -8.46 -7.90
CA LEU A 163 4.45 -8.21 -8.57
C LEU A 163 4.61 -8.19 -10.10
N PHE A 164 3.85 -8.99 -10.84
CA PHE A 164 3.82 -8.91 -12.30
C PHE A 164 2.56 -9.55 -12.89
N ILE A 165 2.10 -9.05 -14.04
CA ILE A 165 0.97 -9.65 -14.77
C ILE A 165 1.40 -11.00 -15.38
N THR A 166 2.55 -11.02 -16.05
CA THR A 166 3.05 -12.19 -16.77
C THR A 166 4.40 -12.59 -16.19
N GLY A 167 4.57 -13.87 -15.85
CA GLY A 167 5.80 -14.37 -15.23
C GLY A 167 7.00 -14.46 -16.18
N PRO A 168 8.23 -14.52 -15.64
CA PRO A 168 9.45 -14.53 -16.44
C PRO A 168 9.53 -15.65 -17.48
N ASP A 169 9.04 -16.85 -17.15
CA ASP A 169 9.07 -17.99 -18.08
C ASP A 169 8.26 -17.71 -19.35
N VAL A 170 7.12 -17.03 -19.20
CA VAL A 170 6.26 -16.63 -20.32
C VAL A 170 6.91 -15.49 -21.11
N VAL A 171 7.51 -14.51 -20.43
CA VAL A 171 8.28 -13.43 -21.08
C VAL A 171 9.37 -14.03 -21.95
N LYS A 172 10.20 -14.92 -21.41
CA LYS A 172 11.25 -15.62 -22.16
C LYS A 172 10.70 -16.35 -23.38
N SER A 173 9.60 -17.09 -23.24
CA SER A 173 9.03 -17.85 -24.35
C SER A 173 8.48 -16.99 -25.50
N VAL A 174 8.07 -15.75 -25.22
CA VAL A 174 7.42 -14.86 -26.18
C VAL A 174 8.38 -13.82 -26.75
N THR A 175 9.23 -13.22 -25.92
CA THR A 175 10.14 -12.12 -26.29
C THR A 175 11.59 -12.57 -26.46
N ASN A 176 11.94 -13.80 -26.05
CA ASN A 176 13.33 -14.28 -25.91
C ASN A 176 14.18 -13.45 -24.93
N GLU A 177 13.56 -12.69 -24.03
CA GLU A 177 14.26 -11.94 -22.99
C GLU A 177 14.45 -12.81 -21.74
N ASP A 178 15.69 -12.91 -21.28
CA ASP A 178 16.04 -13.58 -20.03
C ASP A 178 16.07 -12.56 -18.89
N VAL A 179 15.05 -12.65 -18.02
CA VAL A 179 14.82 -11.71 -16.91
C VAL A 179 14.46 -12.51 -15.66
N THR A 180 14.99 -12.13 -14.49
CA THR A 180 14.63 -12.78 -13.21
C THR A 180 13.33 -12.21 -12.62
N GLN A 181 12.71 -12.91 -11.66
CA GLN A 181 11.53 -12.40 -10.95
C GLN A 181 11.80 -11.03 -10.29
N GLU A 182 12.97 -10.87 -9.66
CA GLU A 182 13.37 -9.62 -9.01
C GLU A 182 13.57 -8.48 -10.02
N GLN A 183 14.18 -8.77 -11.17
CA GLN A 183 14.34 -7.77 -12.23
C GLN A 183 12.99 -7.36 -12.83
N LEU A 184 12.10 -8.33 -13.05
CA LEU A 184 10.80 -8.10 -13.67
C LEU A 184 9.85 -7.30 -12.78
N GLY A 185 9.75 -7.68 -11.50
CA GLY A 185 8.70 -7.20 -10.61
C GLY A 185 9.11 -7.13 -9.15
N GLY A 186 10.41 -7.05 -8.86
CA GLY A 186 10.92 -6.88 -7.51
C GLY A 186 10.58 -5.51 -6.93
N ALA A 187 10.75 -5.38 -5.61
CA ALA A 187 10.41 -4.17 -4.87
C ALA A 187 11.17 -2.94 -5.40
N LYS A 188 12.44 -3.09 -5.83
CA LYS A 188 13.24 -2.00 -6.41
C LYS A 188 12.67 -1.52 -7.75
N THR A 189 12.28 -2.44 -8.63
CA THR A 189 11.65 -2.12 -9.91
C THR A 189 10.36 -1.34 -9.70
N HIS A 190 9.54 -1.73 -8.72
CA HIS A 190 8.27 -1.04 -8.46
C HIS A 190 8.37 0.28 -7.72
N THR A 191 9.38 0.48 -6.88
CA THR A 191 9.57 1.72 -6.12
C THR A 191 10.44 2.75 -6.81
N ALA A 192 11.21 2.39 -7.84
CA ALA A 192 12.11 3.31 -8.52
C ALA A 192 11.79 3.51 -10.02
N VAL A 193 11.20 2.52 -10.69
CA VAL A 193 11.02 2.56 -12.15
C VAL A 193 9.55 2.65 -12.54
N SER A 194 8.71 1.69 -12.13
CA SER A 194 7.31 1.66 -12.59
C SER A 194 6.36 2.58 -11.81
N GLY A 195 6.70 2.93 -10.56
CA GLY A 195 5.81 3.73 -9.69
C GLY A 195 4.59 2.96 -9.16
N VAL A 196 4.54 1.64 -9.30
CA VAL A 196 3.43 0.81 -8.77
C VAL A 196 3.48 0.71 -7.24
N ALA A 197 4.67 0.64 -6.66
CA ALA A 197 4.85 0.55 -5.21
C ALA A 197 5.20 1.92 -4.62
N HIS A 198 4.54 2.23 -3.50
CA HIS A 198 4.64 3.52 -2.82
C HIS A 198 5.84 3.56 -1.87
N ARG A 199 6.24 2.42 -1.32
CA ARG A 199 7.43 2.25 -0.48
C ARG A 199 7.77 0.76 -0.38
N ALA A 200 9.04 0.46 -0.13
CA ALA A 200 9.51 -0.88 0.16
C ALA A 200 10.23 -0.92 1.51
N PHE A 201 10.00 -1.97 2.28
CA PHE A 201 10.51 -2.18 3.65
C PHE A 201 11.48 -3.36 3.70
N GLU A 202 12.35 -3.39 4.72
CA GLU A 202 13.45 -4.37 4.78
C GLU A 202 12.97 -5.80 5.01
N ASN A 203 11.90 -5.99 5.79
CA ASN A 203 11.35 -7.30 6.12
C ASN A 203 9.88 -7.17 6.60
N ASP A 204 9.23 -8.30 6.83
CA ASP A 204 7.83 -8.37 7.27
C ASP A 204 7.56 -7.56 8.55
N ILE A 205 8.48 -7.60 9.54
CA ILE A 205 8.31 -6.90 10.81
C ILE A 205 8.38 -5.39 10.60
N ASP A 206 9.43 -4.92 9.91
CA ASP A 206 9.62 -3.51 9.55
C ASP A 206 8.40 -2.97 8.78
N ALA A 207 7.91 -3.73 7.79
CA ALA A 207 6.74 -3.36 7.00
C ALA A 207 5.47 -3.19 7.83
N LEU A 208 5.20 -4.12 8.74
CA LEU A 208 3.98 -4.10 9.56
C LEU A 208 4.03 -2.99 10.62
N LEU A 209 5.20 -2.72 11.22
CA LEU A 209 5.38 -1.61 12.14
C LEU A 209 5.23 -0.25 11.44
N ASN A 210 5.84 -0.06 10.28
CA ASN A 210 5.66 1.16 9.47
C ASN A 210 4.23 1.32 8.99
N LEU A 211 3.52 0.23 8.69
CA LEU A 211 2.11 0.28 8.33
C LEU A 211 1.24 0.75 9.52
N ARG A 212 1.55 0.35 10.75
CA ARG A 212 0.89 0.86 11.96
C ARG A 212 1.14 2.36 12.15
N GLU A 213 2.35 2.83 11.87
CA GLU A 213 2.68 4.26 11.91
C GLU A 213 1.91 5.03 10.83
N PHE A 214 1.94 4.54 9.60
CA PHE A 214 1.22 5.10 8.46
C PHE A 214 -0.29 5.21 8.72
N PHE A 215 -0.88 4.18 9.31
CA PHE A 215 -2.30 4.14 9.67
C PHE A 215 -2.72 5.30 10.59
N ASN A 216 -1.80 5.84 11.40
CA ASN A 216 -2.08 6.99 12.27
C ASN A 216 -2.24 8.31 11.51
N TYR A 217 -1.91 8.39 10.22
CA TYR A 217 -2.16 9.59 9.43
C TYR A 217 -3.57 9.59 8.82
N LEU A 218 -4.13 8.41 8.54
CA LEU A 218 -5.34 8.27 7.75
C LEU A 218 -6.61 8.41 8.59
N PRO A 219 -7.70 9.01 8.08
CA PRO A 219 -9.04 8.83 8.65
C PRO A 219 -9.53 7.38 8.47
N LEU A 220 -10.63 7.00 9.13
CA LEU A 220 -11.21 5.66 8.96
C LEU A 220 -12.06 5.55 7.68
N SER A 221 -12.68 6.65 7.28
CA SER A 221 -13.49 6.76 6.08
C SER A 221 -13.47 8.20 5.56
N ASN A 222 -14.09 8.43 4.40
CA ASN A 222 -14.29 9.78 3.85
C ASN A 222 -15.27 10.66 4.65
N ARG A 223 -15.91 10.12 5.70
CA ARG A 223 -16.80 10.85 6.61
C ARG A 223 -16.15 11.20 7.93
N ASP A 224 -15.07 10.49 8.28
CA ASP A 224 -14.36 10.71 9.53
C ASP A 224 -13.24 11.73 9.32
N PRO A 225 -12.99 12.61 10.30
CA PRO A 225 -11.78 13.42 10.28
C PRO A 225 -10.55 12.52 10.44
N ALA A 226 -9.41 12.98 9.91
CA ALA A 226 -8.11 12.39 10.24
C ALA A 226 -7.89 12.44 11.78
N PRO A 227 -7.22 11.43 12.36
CA PRO A 227 -6.98 11.39 13.80
C PRO A 227 -6.16 12.60 14.25
N VAL A 228 -6.53 13.15 15.40
CA VAL A 228 -5.77 14.22 16.07
C VAL A 228 -4.93 13.58 17.17
N ARG A 229 -3.61 13.78 17.12
CA ARG A 229 -2.66 13.33 18.15
C ARG A 229 -2.38 14.49 19.09
N GLU A 230 -2.12 14.19 20.36
CA GLU A 230 -1.51 15.16 21.26
C GLU A 230 -0.13 15.57 20.70
N CYS A 231 0.11 16.88 20.61
CA CYS A 231 1.33 17.43 20.06
C CYS A 231 2.00 18.29 21.13
N HIS A 232 3.28 18.03 21.37
CA HIS A 232 4.10 18.81 22.31
C HIS A 232 5.01 19.81 21.59
N ASP A 233 5.03 19.82 20.26
CA ASP A 233 5.74 20.82 19.46
C ASP A 233 4.98 22.17 19.52
N PRO A 234 5.63 23.27 19.95
CA PRO A 234 4.97 24.57 20.00
C PRO A 234 4.50 25.03 18.62
N ARG A 235 3.22 25.37 18.50
CA ARG A 235 2.62 25.90 17.26
C ARG A 235 3.27 27.19 16.74
N ASP A 236 3.98 27.90 17.61
CA ASP A 236 4.69 29.15 17.36
C ASP A 236 6.23 28.96 17.38
N ARG A 237 6.71 27.72 17.23
CA ARG A 237 8.13 27.41 17.09
C ARG A 237 8.75 28.23 15.97
N LEU A 238 9.72 29.08 16.34
CA LEU A 238 10.55 29.78 15.36
C LEU A 238 11.48 28.78 14.68
N VAL A 239 11.67 28.96 13.37
CA VAL A 239 12.52 28.11 12.54
C VAL A 239 13.55 28.99 11.81
N PRO A 240 14.59 29.51 12.51
CA PRO A 240 15.54 30.47 11.93
C PRO A 240 16.32 29.92 10.73
N GLU A 241 16.44 28.60 10.62
CA GLU A 241 17.06 27.91 9.50
C GLU A 241 16.38 28.24 8.15
N LEU A 242 15.07 28.56 8.15
CA LEU A 242 14.33 28.98 6.94
C LEU A 242 14.79 30.32 6.36
N ASP A 243 15.41 31.21 7.16
CA ASP A 243 15.93 32.49 6.69
C ASP A 243 17.12 32.32 5.73
N THR A 244 17.75 31.14 5.73
CA THR A 244 19.00 30.86 5.00
C THR A 244 18.95 29.63 4.10
N VAL A 245 17.84 28.85 4.15
CA VAL A 245 17.73 27.59 3.40
C VAL A 245 17.72 27.79 1.89
N VAL A 246 17.07 28.86 1.41
CA VAL A 246 17.05 29.22 -0.01
C VAL A 246 18.34 29.99 -0.34
N PRO A 247 19.21 29.46 -1.21
CA PRO A 247 20.43 30.17 -1.58
C PRO A 247 20.14 31.46 -2.33
N ILE A 248 20.96 32.49 -2.11
CA ILE A 248 20.87 33.76 -2.84
C ILE A 248 21.16 33.55 -4.34
N GLU A 249 22.05 32.59 -4.66
CA GLU A 249 22.39 32.23 -6.03
C GLU A 249 21.30 31.33 -6.63
N SER A 250 20.62 31.81 -7.67
CA SER A 250 19.46 31.14 -8.28
C SER A 250 19.76 29.79 -8.97
N THR A 251 21.03 29.47 -9.20
CA THR A 251 21.47 28.20 -9.80
C THR A 251 21.76 27.13 -8.74
N LYS A 252 21.84 27.50 -7.46
CA LYS A 252 22.18 26.59 -6.37
C LYS A 252 20.91 25.97 -5.80
N ALA A 253 20.83 24.64 -5.84
CA ALA A 253 19.74 23.88 -5.26
C ALA A 253 19.84 23.77 -3.73
N TYR A 254 18.71 23.54 -3.07
CA TYR A 254 18.57 23.20 -1.65
C TYR A 254 17.63 21.98 -1.51
N ASP A 255 17.59 21.38 -0.32
CA ASP A 255 16.69 20.26 -0.07
C ASP A 255 15.32 20.75 0.38
N MET A 256 14.27 20.37 -0.36
CA MET A 256 12.91 20.64 0.10
C MET A 256 12.55 19.86 1.37
N LEU A 257 13.19 18.70 1.61
CA LEU A 257 12.97 17.93 2.84
C LEU A 257 13.46 18.68 4.08
N ASP A 258 14.52 19.50 3.97
CA ASP A 258 15.00 20.32 5.08
C ASP A 258 13.90 21.29 5.53
N ILE A 259 13.16 21.90 4.59
CA ILE A 259 12.03 22.78 4.88
C ILE A 259 10.88 22.00 5.52
N ILE A 260 10.50 20.87 4.91
CA ILE A 260 9.37 20.04 5.36
C ILE A 260 9.59 19.57 6.79
N HIS A 261 10.74 18.96 7.09
CA HIS A 261 11.07 18.50 8.44
C HIS A 261 11.17 19.65 9.43
N SER A 262 11.64 20.82 9.01
CA SER A 262 11.80 21.95 9.92
C SER A 262 10.46 22.52 10.38
N ILE A 263 9.39 22.41 9.59
CA ILE A 263 8.06 22.94 9.96
C ILE A 263 7.06 21.89 10.46
N ALA A 264 7.25 20.62 10.12
CA ALA A 264 6.36 19.55 10.58
C ALA A 264 6.45 19.38 12.11
N ASP A 265 5.33 19.03 12.74
CA ASP A 265 5.31 18.66 14.16
C ASP A 265 6.33 17.57 14.44
N GLU A 266 7.13 17.74 15.50
CA GLU A 266 8.15 16.76 15.94
C GLU A 266 9.20 16.45 14.85
N ARG A 267 9.25 17.27 13.78
CA ARG A 267 10.02 17.04 12.56
C ARG A 267 9.66 15.72 11.85
N GLU A 268 8.48 15.16 12.10
CA GLU A 268 8.01 13.90 11.52
C GLU A 268 7.41 14.09 10.12
N PHE A 269 7.88 13.28 9.17
CA PHE A 269 7.32 13.25 7.81
C PHE A 269 7.35 11.82 7.27
N PHE A 270 6.17 11.28 6.96
CA PHE A 270 6.03 9.99 6.30
C PHE A 270 6.02 10.21 4.78
N GLU A 271 7.20 10.15 4.17
CA GLU A 271 7.34 10.32 2.72
C GLU A 271 6.73 9.13 1.95
N ILE A 272 6.01 9.47 0.86
CA ILE A 272 5.41 8.52 -0.07
C ILE A 272 6.18 8.56 -1.39
N MET A 273 6.55 7.39 -1.91
CA MET A 273 7.35 7.21 -3.13
C MET A 273 8.70 7.93 -3.10
N PRO A 274 9.55 7.73 -2.06
CA PRO A 274 10.83 8.45 -1.92
C PRO A 274 11.85 8.12 -3.03
N SER A 275 11.67 6.99 -3.73
CA SER A 275 12.60 6.52 -4.79
C SER A 275 12.06 6.71 -6.21
N TYR A 276 10.81 7.17 -6.39
CA TYR A 276 10.18 7.36 -7.69
C TYR A 276 9.82 8.83 -7.90
N ALA A 277 10.10 9.36 -9.09
CA ALA A 277 9.86 10.77 -9.46
C ALA A 277 10.34 11.74 -8.36
N ARG A 278 11.64 11.67 -8.04
CA ARG A 278 12.26 12.37 -6.90
C ARG A 278 12.33 13.89 -7.05
N ASN A 279 11.96 14.43 -8.21
CA ASN A 279 11.75 15.85 -8.50
C ASN A 279 10.50 16.45 -7.83
N ILE A 280 9.61 15.61 -7.31
CA ILE A 280 8.52 16.02 -6.42
C ILE A 280 8.48 15.14 -5.17
N VAL A 281 8.33 15.76 -4.01
CA VAL A 281 8.15 15.12 -2.71
C VAL A 281 6.67 15.13 -2.38
N ILE A 282 6.15 13.99 -1.93
CA ILE A 282 4.80 13.87 -1.38
C ILE A 282 4.84 13.06 -0.09
N GLY A 283 3.91 13.29 0.82
CA GLY A 283 3.82 12.50 2.04
C GLY A 283 2.93 13.14 3.10
N PHE A 284 2.86 12.49 4.25
CA PHE A 284 2.03 12.93 5.36
C PHE A 284 2.88 13.50 6.48
N ALA A 285 2.43 14.61 7.06
CA ALA A 285 2.99 15.21 8.27
C ALA A 285 1.85 15.55 9.24
N ARG A 286 2.18 16.18 10.36
CA ARG A 286 1.20 16.84 11.22
C ARG A 286 1.52 18.31 11.44
N MET A 287 0.46 19.09 11.65
CA MET A 287 0.49 20.48 12.09
C MET A 287 -0.43 20.65 13.29
N ASN A 288 0.12 20.97 14.45
CA ASN A 288 -0.60 21.03 15.72
C ASN A 288 -1.46 19.78 15.97
N GLY A 289 -0.88 18.59 15.77
CA GLY A 289 -1.47 17.28 16.00
C GLY A 289 -2.40 16.77 14.89
N ARG A 290 -2.66 17.56 13.84
CA ARG A 290 -3.60 17.21 12.76
C ARG A 290 -2.84 16.76 11.51
N THR A 291 -3.28 15.67 10.87
CA THR A 291 -2.69 15.23 9.59
C THR A 291 -2.81 16.29 8.52
N VAL A 292 -1.70 16.52 7.82
CA VAL A 292 -1.63 17.30 6.57
C VAL A 292 -0.93 16.47 5.49
N GLY A 293 -1.38 16.59 4.25
CA GLY A 293 -0.66 16.11 3.09
C GLY A 293 0.29 17.19 2.59
N ILE A 294 1.52 16.84 2.26
CA ILE A 294 2.52 17.76 1.72
C ILE A 294 2.80 17.40 0.27
N VAL A 295 2.91 18.43 -0.57
CA VAL A 295 3.41 18.33 -1.95
C VAL A 295 4.49 19.39 -2.13
N GLY A 296 5.70 19.01 -2.50
CA GLY A 296 6.81 19.96 -2.65
C GLY A 296 7.68 19.66 -3.87
N ASN A 297 8.05 20.67 -4.63
CA ASN A 297 9.09 20.51 -5.66
C ASN A 297 10.45 20.25 -5.00
N GLN A 298 11.31 19.43 -5.62
CA GLN A 298 12.64 19.11 -5.09
C GLN A 298 13.75 19.67 -5.99
N PRO A 299 14.30 20.86 -5.69
CA PRO A 299 15.33 21.50 -6.51
C PRO A 299 16.60 20.66 -6.70
N LYS A 300 16.95 19.78 -5.75
CA LYS A 300 18.12 18.87 -5.91
C LYS A 300 17.95 17.83 -7.02
N VAL A 301 16.74 17.63 -7.54
CA VAL A 301 16.46 16.61 -8.56
C VAL A 301 15.77 17.26 -9.75
N ALA A 302 16.45 17.25 -10.91
CA ALA A 302 15.95 17.88 -12.13
C ALA A 302 15.48 19.33 -11.93
N SER A 303 16.13 20.07 -11.02
CA SER A 303 15.77 21.44 -10.65
C SER A 303 14.32 21.61 -10.18
N GLY A 304 13.68 20.56 -9.67
CA GLY A 304 12.27 20.61 -9.23
C GLY A 304 11.24 20.69 -10.36
N CYS A 305 11.65 20.47 -11.62
CA CYS A 305 10.75 20.52 -12.76
C CYS A 305 9.67 19.43 -12.70
N LEU A 306 8.52 19.70 -13.31
CA LEU A 306 7.46 18.70 -13.46
C LEU A 306 7.65 17.88 -14.74
N ASP A 307 7.38 16.58 -14.64
CA ASP A 307 7.40 15.63 -15.75
C ASP A 307 6.19 14.69 -15.65
N ILE A 308 6.10 13.71 -16.54
CA ILE A 308 5.00 12.74 -16.56
C ILE A 308 4.88 11.99 -15.22
N ASN A 309 5.99 11.48 -14.70
CA ASN A 309 6.01 10.64 -13.50
C ASN A 309 5.72 11.47 -12.24
N SER A 310 6.32 12.65 -12.10
CA SER A 310 6.03 13.55 -10.97
C SER A 310 4.61 14.09 -11.00
N SER A 311 4.05 14.33 -12.19
CA SER A 311 2.64 14.72 -12.35
C SER A 311 1.69 13.61 -11.92
N VAL A 312 1.92 12.35 -12.34
CA VAL A 312 1.08 11.21 -11.92
C VAL A 312 1.19 10.96 -10.42
N LYS A 313 2.41 10.99 -9.86
CA LYS A 313 2.70 10.87 -8.42
C LYS A 313 1.95 11.93 -7.62
N GLY A 314 2.12 13.21 -7.98
CA GLY A 314 1.47 14.33 -7.30
C GLY A 314 -0.05 14.30 -7.43
N ALA A 315 -0.58 14.04 -8.63
CA ALA A 315 -2.02 14.04 -8.88
C ALA A 315 -2.75 12.95 -8.09
N ARG A 316 -2.23 11.72 -8.05
CA ARG A 316 -2.85 10.63 -7.28
C ARG A 316 -2.87 10.92 -5.79
N PHE A 317 -1.77 11.47 -5.26
CA PHE A 317 -1.66 11.86 -3.85
C PHE A 317 -2.63 12.98 -3.48
N VAL A 318 -2.74 14.03 -4.29
CA VAL A 318 -3.69 15.13 -4.10
C VAL A 318 -5.13 14.61 -4.07
N ARG A 319 -5.50 13.75 -5.02
CA ARG A 319 -6.85 13.16 -5.09
C ARG A 319 -7.16 12.26 -3.88
N PHE A 320 -6.19 11.50 -3.40
CA PHE A 320 -6.35 10.72 -2.18
C PHE A 320 -6.61 11.63 -0.98
N CYS A 321 -5.78 12.67 -0.80
CA CYS A 321 -5.95 13.61 0.31
C CYS A 321 -7.32 14.29 0.27
N ASP A 322 -7.74 14.77 -0.90
CA ASP A 322 -9.06 15.40 -1.11
C ASP A 322 -10.21 14.45 -0.78
N ALA A 323 -10.19 13.21 -1.30
CA ALA A 323 -11.23 12.22 -1.06
C ALA A 323 -11.41 11.87 0.43
N PHE A 324 -10.37 12.04 1.24
CA PHE A 324 -10.35 11.75 2.67
C PHE A 324 -10.26 13.00 3.56
N ASN A 325 -10.56 14.18 3.01
CA ASN A 325 -10.59 15.46 3.74
C ASN A 325 -9.27 15.80 4.46
N ILE A 326 -8.14 15.37 3.91
CA ILE A 326 -6.80 15.70 4.42
C ILE A 326 -6.36 17.02 3.78
N PRO A 327 -6.10 18.08 4.57
CA PRO A 327 -5.65 19.37 4.04
C PRO A 327 -4.27 19.24 3.37
N LEU A 328 -4.06 20.02 2.32
CA LEU A 328 -2.81 20.03 1.56
C LEU A 328 -1.99 21.28 1.85
N ILE A 329 -0.69 21.10 2.04
CA ILE A 329 0.32 22.17 2.06
C ILE A 329 1.22 21.96 0.84
N THR A 330 1.35 23.01 0.01
CA THR A 330 2.16 22.94 -1.21
C THR A 330 3.34 23.89 -1.13
N PHE A 331 4.56 23.34 -1.27
CA PHE A 331 5.79 24.09 -1.42
C PHE A 331 6.16 24.20 -2.89
N VAL A 332 6.22 25.43 -3.40
CA VAL A 332 6.38 25.69 -4.84
C VAL A 332 7.76 26.23 -5.11
N ASP A 333 8.55 25.45 -5.85
CA ASP A 333 9.82 25.85 -6.45
C ASP A 333 10.00 25.09 -7.77
N VAL A 334 9.25 25.52 -8.78
CA VAL A 334 9.15 24.84 -10.07
C VAL A 334 9.59 25.79 -11.19
N PRO A 335 10.65 25.45 -11.95
CA PRO A 335 11.10 26.29 -13.07
C PRO A 335 10.24 26.10 -14.33
N GLY A 336 9.44 25.03 -14.38
CA GLY A 336 8.61 24.65 -15.52
C GLY A 336 8.49 23.13 -15.66
N PHE A 337 8.14 22.66 -16.85
CA PHE A 337 8.13 21.24 -17.20
C PHE A 337 9.47 20.81 -17.79
N LEU A 338 9.82 19.53 -17.62
CA LEU A 338 10.99 18.94 -18.28
C LEU A 338 10.77 18.92 -19.80
N PRO A 339 11.66 19.55 -20.60
CA PRO A 339 11.58 19.44 -22.05
C PRO A 339 12.14 18.09 -22.53
N GLY A 340 11.52 17.52 -23.56
CA GLY A 340 12.01 16.32 -24.27
C GLY A 340 11.36 15.05 -23.80
#